data_AF-A0A094RWL4-F1
#
_entry.id   AF-A0A094RWL4-F1
#
_cell.length_a   1.000
_cell.length_b   1.000
_cell.length_c   1.000
_cell.angle_alpha   90.00
_cell.angle_beta   90.00
_cell.angle_gamma   90.00
#
_symmetry.space_group_name_H-M   'P 1'
#
loop_
_entity.id
_entity.type
_entity.pdbx_description
1 polymer ?
#
loop_
_entity_poly.entity_id
_entity_poly.type
_entity_poly.pdbx_seq_one_letter_code
_entity_poly.pdbx_strand_id
1 'polypeptide(L)'
;MYKAFKAVLALLVTFAITIPAVAVDVSWDMAMVGPADNKVVDGSVDGYRFGIGTDTDTPQPRVVANFDSICPDLTAGTNELRVAVVIDFGDQTQAPEGETAPESKTACVVVPAGSSSADALAKAAEIRSESGLICGIDGFPATECAAEATVGDITGYRYWGFYTSDPSADPVPISMEAEAVSDVEESSNLLLWAVLTLAVTIFVFVTIRRRLSKN
;
A
#
# COMPACT_ATOMS: atom_id res chain seq x y z
N MET A 1 -30.32 -32.03 33.49
CA MET A 1 -29.28 -31.92 32.44
C MET A 1 -29.50 -30.76 31.45
N TYR A 2 -30.74 -30.33 31.15
CA TYR A 2 -31.01 -29.22 30.21
C TYR A 2 -30.75 -27.79 30.76
N LYS A 3 -30.81 -27.59 32.08
CA LYS A 3 -30.59 -26.26 32.72
C LYS A 3 -29.12 -25.84 32.80
N ALA A 4 -28.20 -26.80 32.93
CA ALA A 4 -26.76 -26.51 32.98
C ALA A 4 -26.22 -26.09 31.60
N PHE A 5 -26.74 -26.68 30.51
CA PHE A 5 -26.34 -26.35 29.14
C PHE A 5 -26.75 -24.92 28.72
N LYS A 6 -27.93 -24.45 29.18
CA LYS A 6 -28.44 -23.11 28.88
C LYS A 6 -27.64 -22.00 29.59
N ALA A 7 -27.10 -22.27 30.78
CA ALA A 7 -26.26 -21.34 31.51
C ALA A 7 -24.86 -21.23 30.89
N VAL A 8 -24.28 -22.34 30.42
CA VAL A 8 -22.98 -22.35 29.73
C VAL A 8 -23.07 -21.69 28.36
N LEU A 9 -24.16 -21.91 27.61
CA LEU A 9 -24.37 -21.26 26.31
C LEU A 9 -24.66 -19.74 26.44
N ALA A 10 -25.33 -19.30 27.51
CA ALA A 10 -25.54 -17.87 27.75
C ALA A 10 -24.26 -17.13 28.17
N LEU A 11 -23.36 -17.80 28.93
CA LEU A 11 -22.08 -17.22 29.33
C LEU A 11 -21.08 -17.09 28.17
N LEU A 12 -21.15 -18.01 27.19
CA LEU A 12 -20.28 -17.99 26.01
C LEU A 12 -20.68 -16.93 24.96
N VAL A 13 -21.93 -16.47 24.96
CA VAL A 13 -22.41 -15.45 24.00
C VAL A 13 -22.21 -14.03 24.51
N THR A 14 -21.98 -13.81 25.82
CA THR A 14 -21.68 -12.46 26.36
C THR A 14 -20.20 -12.11 26.37
N PHE A 15 -19.31 -13.10 26.18
CA PHE A 15 -17.93 -12.86 25.74
C PHE A 15 -17.89 -12.81 24.21
N ALA A 16 -18.74 -11.97 23.61
CA ALA A 16 -18.38 -11.36 22.34
C ALA A 16 -17.14 -10.54 22.66
N ILE A 17 -15.98 -11.13 22.38
CA ILE A 17 -14.68 -10.50 22.46
C ILE A 17 -14.81 -9.22 21.62
N THR A 18 -14.96 -8.07 22.27
CA THR A 18 -14.51 -6.80 21.70
C THR A 18 -13.01 -6.97 21.56
N ILE A 19 -12.60 -7.58 20.44
CA ILE A 19 -11.24 -7.45 19.96
C ILE A 19 -11.14 -5.94 19.75
N PRO A 20 -10.36 -5.18 20.53
CA PRO A 20 -10.04 -3.83 20.09
C PRO A 20 -9.44 -4.02 18.69
N ALA A 21 -10.01 -3.34 17.69
CA ALA A 21 -9.34 -3.26 16.39
C ALA A 21 -7.88 -2.95 16.71
N VAL A 22 -6.99 -3.91 16.44
CA VAL A 22 -5.57 -3.66 16.61
C VAL A 22 -5.32 -2.53 15.64
N ALA A 23 -5.03 -1.34 16.17
CA ALA A 23 -4.58 -0.22 15.36
C ALA A 23 -3.29 -0.71 14.70
N VAL A 24 -3.42 -1.21 13.48
CA VAL A 24 -2.27 -1.50 12.65
C VAL A 24 -1.74 -0.13 12.29
N ASP A 25 -0.48 0.14 12.63
CA ASP A 25 0.22 1.30 12.10
C ASP A 25 0.32 1.06 10.59
N VAL A 26 -0.61 1.65 9.84
CA VAL A 26 -0.67 1.48 8.40
C VAL A 26 0.49 2.29 7.82
N SER A 27 1.43 1.59 7.19
CA SER A 27 2.53 2.22 6.47
C SER A 27 2.00 2.92 5.23
N TRP A 28 2.75 3.93 4.76
CA TRP A 28 2.42 4.60 3.51
C TRP A 28 2.79 3.72 2.32
N ASP A 29 1.81 3.46 1.45
CA ASP A 29 2.06 2.89 0.14
C ASP A 29 2.08 4.00 -0.89
N MET A 30 3.14 4.05 -1.70
CA MET A 30 3.19 4.97 -2.82
C MET A 30 2.12 4.59 -3.83
N ALA A 31 1.28 5.54 -4.23
CA ALA A 31 0.20 5.26 -5.15
C ALA A 31 0.75 4.99 -6.56
N MET A 32 0.30 3.89 -7.17
CA MET A 32 0.68 3.51 -8.54
C MET A 32 -0.02 4.33 -9.63
N VAL A 33 -1.06 5.07 -9.24
CA VAL A 33 -1.84 5.95 -10.12
C VAL A 33 -1.97 7.33 -9.48
N GLY A 34 -2.20 8.35 -10.30
CA GLY A 34 -2.39 9.71 -9.80
C GLY A 34 -3.69 9.86 -8.99
N PRO A 35 -3.81 10.91 -8.16
CA PRO A 35 -5.00 11.15 -7.33
C PRO A 35 -6.33 11.22 -8.09
N ALA A 36 -6.30 11.63 -9.36
CA ALA A 36 -7.50 11.72 -10.20
C ALA A 36 -8.04 10.34 -10.60
N ASP A 37 -7.16 9.34 -10.72
CA ASP A 37 -7.50 7.98 -11.13
C ASP A 37 -7.69 7.04 -9.93
N ASN A 38 -7.12 7.36 -8.76
CA ASN A 38 -7.33 6.59 -7.54
C ASN A 38 -8.74 6.80 -7.00
N LYS A 39 -9.48 5.71 -6.79
CA LYS A 39 -10.81 5.75 -6.16
C LYS A 39 -10.67 5.57 -4.65
N VAL A 40 -11.29 6.49 -3.91
CA VAL A 40 -11.27 6.43 -2.44
C VAL A 40 -12.12 5.29 -1.92
N VAL A 41 -11.70 4.75 -0.77
CA VAL A 41 -12.43 3.73 0.00
C VAL A 41 -12.84 4.36 1.32
N ASP A 42 -13.99 3.96 1.88
CA ASP A 42 -14.41 4.48 3.19
C ASP A 42 -13.37 4.14 4.27
N GLY A 43 -12.93 5.16 5.00
CA GLY A 43 -11.89 5.03 6.01
C GLY A 43 -10.46 5.05 5.47
N SER A 44 -10.23 5.39 4.19
CA SER A 44 -8.85 5.52 3.67
C SER A 44 -8.15 6.76 4.22
N VAL A 45 -6.81 6.70 4.23
CA VAL A 45 -5.97 7.88 4.44
C VAL A 45 -5.20 8.17 3.15
N ASP A 46 -5.41 9.37 2.61
CA ASP A 46 -4.72 9.87 1.43
C ASP A 46 -3.62 10.83 1.89
N GLY A 47 -2.38 10.59 1.48
CA GLY A 47 -1.21 11.32 1.88
C GLY A 47 -0.58 12.08 0.72
N TYR A 48 -0.28 13.36 0.95
CA TYR A 48 0.42 14.23 0.02
C TYR A 48 1.69 14.74 0.68
N ARG A 49 2.86 14.34 0.17
CA ARG A 49 4.15 14.76 0.73
C ARG A 49 4.92 15.57 -0.28
N PHE A 50 5.14 16.85 0.02
CA PHE A 50 6.05 17.67 -0.77
C PHE A 50 7.49 17.38 -0.37
N GLY A 51 8.38 17.19 -1.33
CA GLY A 51 9.80 16.97 -1.06
C GLY A 51 10.60 16.80 -2.35
N ILE A 52 11.90 16.53 -2.21
CA ILE A 52 12.76 16.17 -3.34
C ILE A 52 12.79 14.65 -3.44
N GLY A 53 12.49 14.11 -4.62
CA GLY A 53 12.50 12.68 -4.88
C GLY A 53 12.77 12.35 -6.35
N THR A 54 12.91 11.06 -6.62
CA THR A 54 12.92 10.47 -7.96
C THR A 54 11.63 9.69 -8.19
N ASP A 55 11.49 9.15 -9.39
CA ASP A 55 10.43 8.19 -9.74
C ASP A 55 10.38 6.94 -8.84
N THR A 56 11.47 6.66 -8.13
CA THR A 56 11.69 5.42 -7.37
C THR A 56 11.96 5.66 -5.89
N ASP A 57 12.30 6.88 -5.49
CA ASP A 57 12.57 7.25 -4.10
C ASP A 57 11.95 8.61 -3.81
N THR A 58 10.82 8.60 -3.10
CA THR A 58 10.10 9.79 -2.70
C THR A 58 9.87 9.74 -1.18
N PRO A 59 10.07 10.85 -0.46
CA PRO A 59 9.80 10.89 0.98
C PRO A 59 8.33 10.60 1.29
N GLN A 60 8.09 9.69 2.22
CA GLN A 60 6.74 9.40 2.73
C GLN A 60 6.23 10.52 3.64
N PRO A 61 4.90 10.71 3.78
CA PRO A 61 4.35 11.62 4.76
C PRO A 61 4.78 11.25 6.19
N ARG A 62 5.05 12.25 7.02
CA ARG A 62 5.55 12.05 8.39
C ARG A 62 4.46 11.73 9.40
N VAL A 63 3.20 12.04 9.08
CA VAL A 63 2.05 11.66 9.88
C VAL A 63 1.73 10.19 9.61
N VAL A 64 1.45 9.41 10.65
CA VAL A 64 1.07 7.99 10.51
C VAL A 64 -0.30 7.89 9.82
N ALA A 65 -0.43 6.99 8.86
CA ALA A 65 -1.64 6.82 8.06
C ALA A 65 -2.72 6.03 8.82
N ASN A 66 -3.26 6.59 9.91
CA ASN A 66 -4.27 5.92 10.72
C ASN A 66 -5.59 6.73 10.74
N PHE A 67 -6.61 6.24 10.03
CA PHE A 67 -7.89 6.93 9.91
C PHE A 67 -8.57 7.17 11.26
N ASP A 68 -8.65 6.15 12.12
CA ASP A 68 -9.33 6.26 13.42
C ASP A 68 -8.65 7.25 14.37
N SER A 69 -7.33 7.43 14.22
CA SER A 69 -6.55 8.42 15.00
C SER A 69 -6.70 9.83 14.44
N ILE A 70 -6.78 9.98 13.12
CA ILE A 70 -6.88 11.29 12.45
C ILE A 70 -8.32 11.83 12.49
N CYS A 71 -9.31 10.96 12.27
CA CYS A 71 -10.72 11.31 12.09
C CYS A 71 -11.67 10.49 12.98
N PRO A 72 -11.47 10.46 14.32
CA PRO A 72 -12.20 9.56 15.23
C PRO A 72 -13.72 9.77 15.22
N ASP A 73 -14.17 11.01 15.00
CA ASP A 73 -15.58 11.41 15.10
C ASP A 73 -16.24 11.59 13.71
N LEU A 74 -15.54 11.25 12.62
CA LEU A 74 -16.08 11.47 11.28
C LEU A 74 -17.15 10.42 10.95
N THR A 75 -18.36 10.90 10.69
CA THR A 75 -19.50 10.08 10.26
C THR A 75 -19.89 10.41 8.82
N ALA A 76 -20.28 9.39 8.04
CA ALA A 76 -20.82 9.55 6.69
C ALA A 76 -22.25 9.02 6.60
N GLY A 77 -23.04 9.61 5.70
CA GLY A 77 -24.39 9.15 5.38
C GLY A 77 -24.41 8.02 4.36
N THR A 78 -25.60 7.71 3.85
CA THR A 78 -25.77 6.72 2.78
C THR A 78 -25.10 7.21 1.48
N ASN A 79 -24.35 6.34 0.81
CA ASN A 79 -23.60 6.62 -0.42
C ASN A 79 -22.52 7.70 -0.27
N GLU A 80 -21.98 7.85 0.94
CA GLU A 80 -20.86 8.72 1.25
C GLU A 80 -19.70 7.90 1.83
N LEU A 81 -18.48 8.37 1.61
CA LEU A 81 -17.23 7.78 2.07
C LEU A 81 -16.48 8.81 2.90
N ARG A 82 -15.85 8.34 3.97
CA ARG A 82 -14.99 9.14 4.84
C ARG A 82 -13.55 8.97 4.40
N VAL A 83 -12.82 10.07 4.32
CA VAL A 83 -11.41 10.07 3.94
C VAL A 83 -10.65 10.99 4.89
N ALA A 84 -9.55 10.50 5.43
CA ALA A 84 -8.58 11.33 6.12
C ALA A 84 -7.55 11.80 5.07
N VAL A 85 -7.29 13.09 5.01
CA VAL A 85 -6.31 13.68 4.09
C VAL A 85 -5.15 14.22 4.92
N VAL A 86 -3.94 13.74 4.65
CA VAL A 86 -2.69 14.20 5.24
C VAL A 86 -1.97 15.06 4.21
N ILE A 87 -1.65 16.29 4.58
CA ILE A 87 -0.88 17.21 3.74
C ILE A 87 0.39 17.55 4.49
N ASP A 88 1.49 16.99 4.03
CA ASP A 88 2.80 17.17 4.60
C ASP A 88 3.67 18.01 3.65
N PHE A 89 3.81 19.30 3.98
CA PHE A 89 4.58 20.28 3.21
C PHE A 89 6.10 20.06 3.23
N GLY A 90 6.54 19.07 3.99
CA GLY A 90 7.92 18.61 3.98
C GLY A 90 8.88 19.38 4.85
N ASP A 91 10.18 19.13 4.62
CA ASP A 91 11.22 19.76 5.42
C ASP A 91 11.53 21.14 4.86
N GLN A 92 11.68 22.14 5.74
CA GLN A 92 12.02 23.50 5.34
C GLN A 92 13.33 23.58 4.53
N THR A 93 14.28 22.68 4.77
CA THR A 93 15.54 22.60 4.00
C THR A 93 15.30 22.17 2.55
N GLN A 94 14.17 21.52 2.29
CA GLN A 94 13.70 21.11 0.97
C GLN A 94 12.58 22.02 0.44
N ALA A 95 12.35 23.20 1.01
CA ALA A 95 11.46 24.19 0.40
C ALA A 95 12.16 24.91 -0.78
N PRO A 96 11.40 25.50 -1.72
CA PRO A 96 11.95 26.44 -2.69
C PRO A 96 12.66 27.61 -2.00
N GLU A 97 13.62 28.22 -2.69
CA GLU A 97 14.36 29.35 -2.14
C GLU A 97 13.43 30.52 -1.82
N GLY A 98 13.53 31.06 -0.59
CA GLY A 98 12.71 32.18 -0.13
C GLY A 98 11.28 31.80 0.29
N GLU A 99 10.89 30.54 0.16
CA GLU A 99 9.59 30.05 0.62
C GLU A 99 9.70 29.40 2.01
N THR A 100 8.64 29.51 2.81
CA THR A 100 8.53 28.85 4.12
C THR A 100 7.55 27.70 4.02
N ALA A 101 8.00 26.48 4.26
CA ALA A 101 7.15 25.30 4.30
C ALA A 101 6.19 25.41 5.50
N PRO A 102 4.87 25.33 5.30
CA PRO A 102 3.92 25.24 6.40
C PRO A 102 4.12 23.98 7.26
N GLU A 103 3.54 23.97 8.45
CA GLU A 103 3.44 22.73 9.23
C GLU A 103 2.51 21.74 8.53
N SER A 104 2.83 20.44 8.62
CA SER A 104 1.96 19.38 8.13
C SER A 104 0.59 19.48 8.81
N LYS A 105 -0.48 19.23 8.05
CA LYS A 105 -1.86 19.26 8.55
C LYS A 105 -2.65 18.04 8.12
N THR A 106 -3.75 17.81 8.81
CA THR A 106 -4.73 16.79 8.45
C THR A 106 -6.11 17.42 8.24
N ALA A 107 -6.93 16.76 7.44
CA ALA A 107 -8.33 17.12 7.24
C ALA A 107 -9.20 15.86 7.15
N CYS A 108 -10.40 15.95 7.67
CA CYS A 108 -11.40 14.88 7.63
C CYS A 108 -12.50 15.28 6.66
N VAL A 109 -12.67 14.54 5.57
CA VAL A 109 -13.64 14.88 4.52
C VAL A 109 -14.60 13.74 4.27
N VAL A 110 -15.83 14.11 3.90
CA VAL A 110 -16.85 13.17 3.41
C VAL A 110 -17.07 13.45 1.93
N VAL A 111 -16.97 12.41 1.10
CA VAL A 111 -17.15 12.49 -0.37
C VAL A 111 -18.21 11.50 -0.84
N PRO A 112 -18.91 11.75 -1.96
CA PRO A 112 -19.80 10.76 -2.54
C PRO A 112 -19.06 9.46 -2.91
N ALA A 113 -19.77 8.33 -2.86
CA ALA A 113 -19.23 7.06 -3.34
C ALA A 113 -18.80 7.16 -4.82
N GLY A 114 -17.61 6.62 -5.14
CA GLY A 114 -17.01 6.71 -6.48
C GLY A 114 -16.17 7.96 -6.74
N SER A 115 -16.04 8.85 -5.75
CA SER A 115 -15.08 9.96 -5.78
C SER A 115 -13.62 9.49 -5.88
N SER A 116 -12.79 10.36 -6.43
CA SER A 116 -11.35 10.18 -6.53
C SER A 116 -10.61 10.78 -5.32
N SER A 117 -9.35 10.42 -5.12
CA SER A 117 -8.48 11.08 -4.13
C SER A 117 -8.28 12.57 -4.45
N ALA A 118 -8.30 12.95 -5.73
CA ALA A 118 -8.30 14.36 -6.13
C ALA A 118 -9.55 15.11 -5.65
N ASP A 119 -10.73 14.47 -5.68
CA ASP A 119 -11.97 15.06 -5.14
C ASP A 119 -11.89 15.23 -3.63
N ALA A 120 -11.28 14.27 -2.92
CA ALA A 120 -11.06 14.34 -1.48
C ALA A 120 -10.08 15.47 -1.12
N LEU A 121 -8.94 15.57 -1.83
CA LEU A 121 -7.98 16.66 -1.64
C LEU A 121 -8.62 18.02 -1.91
N ALA A 122 -9.43 18.15 -2.96
CA ALA A 122 -10.08 19.42 -3.32
C ALA A 122 -11.11 19.89 -2.27
N LYS A 123 -11.60 18.99 -1.40
CA LYS A 123 -12.38 19.37 -0.22
C LYS A 123 -11.52 19.77 0.98
N ALA A 124 -10.27 19.29 1.05
CA ALA A 124 -9.36 19.50 2.17
C ALA A 124 -8.49 20.75 2.04
N ALA A 125 -8.19 21.19 0.81
CA ALA A 125 -7.23 22.26 0.53
C ALA A 125 -7.48 22.94 -0.82
N GLU A 126 -6.89 24.12 -0.99
CA GLU A 126 -6.79 24.78 -2.30
C GLU A 126 -5.68 24.12 -3.13
N ILE A 127 -5.96 23.80 -4.39
CA ILE A 127 -5.02 23.09 -5.27
C ILE A 127 -4.70 23.95 -6.49
N ARG A 128 -3.41 24.06 -6.79
CA ARG A 128 -2.89 24.51 -8.10
C ARG A 128 -2.35 23.29 -8.84
N SER A 129 -2.87 23.04 -10.04
CA SER A 129 -2.45 21.92 -10.88
C SER A 129 -2.09 22.37 -12.29
N GLU A 130 -1.09 21.72 -12.89
CA GLU A 130 -0.65 21.94 -14.26
C GLU A 130 -0.17 20.62 -14.86
N SER A 131 -0.55 20.33 -16.11
CA SER A 131 -0.09 19.15 -16.84
C SER A 131 -0.26 17.80 -16.10
N GLY A 132 -1.32 17.68 -15.28
CA GLY A 132 -1.60 16.46 -14.51
C GLY A 132 -0.83 16.35 -13.19
N LEU A 133 -0.03 17.35 -12.83
CA LEU A 133 0.69 17.41 -11.56
C LEU A 133 -0.03 18.33 -10.57
N ILE A 134 0.09 18.02 -9.28
CA ILE A 134 -0.19 18.97 -8.21
C ILE A 134 1.04 19.85 -8.08
N CYS A 135 0.89 21.12 -8.44
CA CYS A 135 1.97 22.10 -8.40
C CYS A 135 1.99 22.88 -7.08
N GLY A 136 0.85 22.99 -6.40
CA GLY A 136 0.76 23.65 -5.11
C GLY A 136 -0.49 23.25 -4.35
N ILE A 137 -0.37 23.23 -3.02
CA ILE A 137 -1.45 23.00 -2.07
C ILE A 137 -1.42 24.16 -1.07
N ASP A 138 -2.56 24.81 -0.85
CA ASP A 138 -2.71 25.99 0.03
C ASP A 138 -1.64 27.07 -0.19
N GLY A 139 -1.28 27.28 -1.46
CA GLY A 139 -0.29 28.27 -1.87
C GLY A 139 1.17 27.85 -1.74
N PHE A 140 1.47 26.59 -1.39
CA PHE A 140 2.84 26.06 -1.33
C PHE A 140 3.07 24.86 -2.28
N PRO A 141 4.19 24.82 -3.02
CA PRO A 141 5.03 25.97 -3.31
C PRO A 141 4.23 27.01 -4.13
N ALA A 142 4.61 28.28 -4.01
CA ALA A 142 3.84 29.38 -4.57
C ALA A 142 3.84 29.36 -6.10
N THR A 143 4.99 29.03 -6.72
CA THR A 143 5.17 29.20 -8.17
C THR A 143 5.65 27.96 -8.90
N GLU A 144 6.60 27.20 -8.34
CA GLU A 144 7.18 26.07 -9.08
C GLU A 144 6.19 24.90 -9.25
N CYS A 145 6.54 23.97 -10.15
CA CYS A 145 5.81 22.72 -10.35
C CYS A 145 6.81 21.65 -10.81
N ALA A 146 7.15 20.71 -9.92
CA ALA A 146 8.13 19.65 -10.21
C ALA A 146 9.47 20.17 -10.74
N ALA A 147 10.05 21.19 -10.09
CA ALA A 147 11.34 21.73 -10.48
C ALA A 147 12.49 20.78 -10.11
N GLU A 148 13.52 20.68 -10.95
CA GLU A 148 14.76 19.99 -10.58
C GLU A 148 15.43 20.69 -9.40
N ALA A 149 15.89 19.92 -8.43
CA ALA A 149 16.48 20.44 -7.21
C ALA A 149 17.62 19.53 -6.71
N THR A 150 18.65 20.18 -6.17
CA THR A 150 19.70 19.53 -5.41
C THR A 150 19.86 20.22 -4.07
N VAL A 151 19.77 19.47 -2.97
CA VAL A 151 19.99 19.94 -1.60
C VAL A 151 20.92 18.97 -0.89
N GLY A 152 22.15 19.41 -0.59
CA GLY A 152 23.20 18.51 -0.14
C GLY A 152 23.47 17.43 -1.18
N ASP A 153 23.37 16.16 -0.77
CA ASP A 153 23.56 15.00 -1.65
C ASP A 153 22.24 14.50 -2.30
N ILE A 154 21.09 15.10 -1.96
CA ILE A 154 19.79 14.72 -2.51
C ILE A 154 19.60 15.46 -3.84
N THR A 155 19.39 14.72 -4.93
CA THR A 155 19.10 15.27 -6.26
C THR A 155 17.87 14.60 -6.85
N GLY A 156 16.94 15.39 -7.39
CA GLY A 156 15.73 14.89 -8.02
C GLY A 156 14.80 16.02 -8.42
N TYR A 157 13.50 15.73 -8.45
CA TYR A 157 12.45 16.72 -8.67
C TYR A 157 11.83 17.09 -7.33
N ARG A 158 11.47 18.36 -7.15
CA ARG A 158 10.73 18.85 -6.00
C ARG A 158 9.23 18.87 -6.32
N TYR A 159 8.48 17.91 -5.79
CA TYR A 159 7.08 17.71 -6.14
C TYR A 159 6.26 17.14 -4.98
N TRP A 160 4.95 17.07 -5.20
CA TRP A 160 3.99 16.41 -4.32
C TRP A 160 3.90 14.92 -4.64
N GLY A 161 4.49 14.08 -3.80
CA GLY A 161 4.26 12.64 -3.81
C GLY A 161 2.86 12.30 -3.29
N PHE A 162 2.23 11.30 -3.89
CA PHE A 162 0.91 10.80 -3.49
C PHE A 162 1.01 9.38 -2.93
N TYR A 163 0.44 9.20 -1.75
CA TYR A 163 0.45 7.97 -0.99
C TYR A 163 -0.95 7.63 -0.52
N THR A 164 -1.20 6.36 -0.32
CA THR A 164 -2.45 5.86 0.25
C THR A 164 -2.14 4.91 1.38
N SER A 165 -3.00 4.86 2.39
CA SER A 165 -3.15 3.66 3.21
C SER A 165 -4.53 3.09 2.92
N ASP A 166 -4.57 1.96 2.23
CA ASP A 166 -5.81 1.22 2.06
C ASP A 166 -6.05 0.40 3.35
N PRO A 167 -7.08 0.69 4.15
CA PRO A 167 -7.39 -0.08 5.35
C PRO A 167 -7.81 -1.53 5.04
N SER A 168 -8.12 -1.82 3.76
CA SER A 168 -8.43 -3.15 3.26
C SER A 168 -7.25 -3.87 2.62
N ALA A 169 -6.12 -3.18 2.40
CA ALA A 169 -4.88 -3.87 2.08
C ALA A 169 -4.50 -4.72 3.29
N ASP A 170 -4.42 -6.04 3.09
CA ASP A 170 -3.89 -6.94 4.10
C ASP A 170 -2.56 -6.35 4.60
N PRO A 171 -2.36 -6.16 5.92
CA PRO A 171 -1.10 -5.64 6.43
C PRO A 171 0.02 -6.51 5.87
N VAL A 172 0.90 -5.92 5.06
CA VAL A 172 2.14 -6.60 4.71
C VAL A 172 2.86 -6.77 6.03
N PRO A 173 3.01 -8.00 6.56
CA PRO A 173 3.74 -8.16 7.80
C PRO A 173 5.13 -7.59 7.56
N ILE A 174 5.59 -6.72 8.47
CA ILE A 174 6.98 -6.28 8.54
C ILE A 174 7.82 -7.47 9.04
N SER A 175 7.76 -8.60 8.32
CA SER A 175 8.76 -9.63 8.40
C SER A 175 9.90 -9.14 7.51
N MET A 176 10.87 -8.51 8.17
CA MET A 176 12.31 -8.73 7.99
C MET A 176 12.73 -9.21 6.59
N GLU A 177 13.65 -8.48 5.95
CA GLU A 177 14.57 -9.07 4.99
C GLU A 177 15.01 -10.48 5.43
N ALA A 178 14.48 -11.47 4.73
CA ALA A 178 15.15 -12.71 4.42
C ALA A 178 14.45 -13.27 3.17
N GLU A 179 15.11 -13.08 2.04
CA GLU A 179 14.85 -13.86 0.84
C GLU A 179 14.71 -15.34 1.20
N ALA A 180 13.54 -15.90 0.92
CA ALA A 180 13.46 -17.26 0.43
C ALA A 180 12.72 -17.18 -0.90
N VAL A 181 13.41 -16.67 -1.92
CA VAL A 181 13.09 -16.98 -3.30
C VAL A 181 13.11 -18.51 -3.40
N SER A 182 11.94 -19.12 -3.44
CA SER A 182 11.85 -20.52 -3.86
C SER A 182 12.10 -20.54 -5.35
N ASP A 183 13.33 -20.87 -5.73
CA ASP A 183 13.70 -21.17 -7.11
C ASP A 183 12.70 -22.14 -7.71
N VAL A 184 12.01 -21.70 -8.76
CA VAL A 184 11.34 -22.59 -9.71
C VAL A 184 12.44 -23.28 -10.51
N GLU A 185 13.04 -24.31 -9.94
CA GLU A 185 13.98 -25.19 -10.64
C GLU A 185 13.19 -26.30 -11.39
N GLU A 186 12.23 -25.91 -12.23
CA GLU A 186 11.38 -26.80 -13.02
C GLU A 186 11.73 -26.75 -14.52
N SER A 187 12.99 -27.03 -14.87
CA SER A 187 13.31 -27.34 -16.28
C SER A 187 14.54 -28.23 -16.47
N SER A 188 15.49 -28.27 -15.53
CA SER A 188 16.75 -29.03 -15.65
C SER A 188 16.60 -30.55 -15.47
N ASN A 189 15.57 -31.01 -14.74
CA ASN A 189 15.45 -32.41 -14.31
C ASN A 189 14.61 -33.30 -15.23
N LEU A 190 13.78 -32.73 -16.13
CA LEU A 190 12.94 -33.53 -17.03
C LEU A 190 13.77 -34.38 -18.00
N LEU A 191 14.90 -33.86 -18.50
CA LEU A 191 15.79 -34.61 -19.38
C LEU A 191 16.50 -35.76 -18.66
N LEU A 192 16.94 -35.56 -17.41
CA LEU A 192 17.57 -36.60 -16.61
C LEU A 192 16.59 -37.73 -16.28
N TRP A 193 15.36 -37.42 -15.86
CA TRP A 193 14.33 -38.42 -15.60
C TRP A 193 13.88 -39.13 -16.88
N ALA A 194 13.79 -38.43 -18.02
CA ALA A 194 13.49 -39.05 -19.31
C ALA A 194 14.58 -40.04 -19.75
N VAL A 195 15.87 -39.68 -19.57
CA VAL A 195 16.99 -40.57 -19.91
C VAL A 195 17.04 -41.79 -18.98
N LEU A 196 16.84 -41.60 -17.67
CA LEU A 196 16.81 -42.69 -16.69
C LEU A 196 15.66 -43.67 -16.97
N THR A 197 14.46 -43.18 -17.25
CA THR A 197 13.30 -44.04 -17.56
C THR A 197 13.49 -44.79 -18.88
N LEU A 198 14.07 -44.15 -19.90
CA LEU A 198 14.42 -44.81 -21.16
C LEU A 198 15.48 -45.91 -20.96
N ALA A 199 16.53 -45.64 -20.17
CA ALA A 199 17.58 -46.61 -19.90
C ALA A 199 17.06 -47.85 -19.16
N VAL A 200 16.19 -47.65 -18.16
CA VAL A 200 15.57 -48.74 -17.39
C VAL A 200 14.65 -49.58 -18.29
N THR A 201 13.81 -48.95 -19.11
CA THR A 201 12.91 -49.68 -20.02
C THR A 201 13.69 -50.50 -21.06
N ILE A 202 14.77 -49.97 -21.62
CA ILE A 202 15.66 -50.72 -22.52
C ILE A 202 16.31 -51.90 -21.78
N PHE A 203 16.82 -51.70 -20.57
CA PHE A 203 17.47 -52.77 -19.79
C PHE A 203 16.50 -53.91 -19.46
N VAL A 204 15.27 -53.59 -19.06
CA VAL A 204 14.21 -54.57 -18.82
C VAL A 204 13.86 -55.31 -20.11
N PHE A 205 13.72 -54.62 -21.24
CA PHE A 205 13.43 -55.26 -22.51
C PHE A 205 14.55 -56.21 -22.96
N VAL A 206 15.82 -55.81 -22.82
CA VAL A 206 16.98 -56.66 -23.15
C VAL A 206 17.06 -57.88 -22.24
N THR A 207 16.80 -57.73 -20.94
CA THR A 207 16.81 -58.87 -20.00
C THR A 207 15.65 -59.84 -20.25
N ILE A 208 14.46 -59.34 -20.57
CA ILE A 208 13.32 -60.17 -20.97
C ILE A 208 13.64 -60.93 -22.27
N ARG A 209 14.13 -60.25 -23.31
CA ARG A 209 14.52 -60.92 -24.57
C ARG A 209 15.63 -61.95 -24.37
N ARG A 210 16.63 -61.66 -23.52
CA ARG A 210 17.69 -62.63 -23.19
C ARG A 210 17.15 -63.87 -22.47
N ARG A 211 16.13 -63.73 -21.62
CA ARG A 211 15.46 -64.88 -20.99
C ARG A 211 14.62 -65.67 -21.99
N LEU A 212 13.93 -65.00 -22.91
CA LEU A 212 13.12 -65.67 -23.93
C LEU A 212 13.94 -66.39 -25.01
N SER A 213 15.19 -65.97 -25.28
CA SER A 213 16.08 -66.64 -26.23
C SER A 213 16.82 -67.86 -25.65
N LYS A 214 16.76 -68.10 -24.34
CA LYS A 214 17.43 -69.21 -23.66
C LYS A 214 16.51 -70.38 -23.30
N ASN A 215 15.22 -70.25 -23.60
CA ASN A 215 14.23 -71.33 -23.59
C ASN A 215 13.85 -71.68 -25.03
#